data_AF-A0A941Z6R2-F1
#
_entry.id   AF-A0A941Z6R2-F1
#
_cell.length_a   1.000
_cell.length_b   1.000
_cell.length_c   1.000
_cell.angle_alpha   90.00
_cell.angle_beta   90.00
_cell.angle_gamma   90.00
#
_symmetry.space_group_name_H-M   'P 1'
#
loop_
_entity.id
_entity.type
_entity.pdbx_description
1 polymer ?
#
loop_
_entity_poly.entity_id
_entity_poly.type
_entity_poly.pdbx_seq_one_letter_code
_entity_poly.pdbx_strand_id
1 'polypeptide(L)'
;AELRGKAVKNVQAHFILDTIGRQEGIVVSDAVVDVRITSLAQKLSTTPESVRNFYFYREGSLDGLRHSIMEDKVMDVLLAKAAIEKENT
;
A
#
# COMPACT_ATOMS: atom_id res chain seq x y z
N ALA A 1 -26.49 4.23 8.01
CA ALA A 1 -25.66 4.62 9.18
C ALA A 1 -24.34 3.83 9.23
N GLU A 2 -24.36 2.52 9.02
CA GLU A 2 -23.18 1.64 9.09
C GLU A 2 -22.07 1.94 8.07
N LEU A 3 -22.43 2.20 6.80
CA LEU A 3 -21.47 2.57 5.75
C LEU A 3 -20.64 3.82 6.09
N ARG A 4 -21.24 4.80 6.79
CA ARG A 4 -20.56 6.02 7.23
C ARG A 4 -19.51 5.72 8.30
N GLY A 5 -19.84 4.88 9.28
CA GLY A 5 -18.90 4.50 10.34
C GLY A 5 -17.66 3.80 9.79
N LYS A 6 -17.84 2.88 8.84
CA LYS A 6 -16.73 2.20 8.15
C LYS A 6 -15.88 3.17 7.33
N ALA A 7 -16.51 4.09 6.58
CA ALA A 7 -15.81 5.09 5.80
C ALA A 7 -14.93 6.00 6.68
N VAL A 8 -15.44 6.44 7.84
CA VAL A 8 -14.67 7.26 8.79
C VAL A 8 -13.44 6.51 9.30
N LYS A 9 -13.61 5.25 9.73
CA LYS A 9 -12.48 4.43 10.21
C LYS A 9 -11.40 4.23 9.15
N ASN A 10 -11.79 3.99 7.91
CA ASN A 10 -10.84 3.80 6.80
C ASN A 10 -10.03 5.08 6.52
N VAL A 11 -10.70 6.24 6.50
CA VAL A 11 -10.01 7.53 6.29
C VAL A 11 -9.06 7.83 7.45
N GLN A 12 -9.49 7.56 8.69
CA GLN A 12 -8.62 7.71 9.86
C GLN A 12 -7.38 6.81 9.77
N ALA A 13 -7.56 5.52 9.43
CA ALA A 13 -6.46 4.59 9.25
C ALA A 13 -5.46 5.09 8.20
N HIS A 14 -5.95 5.54 7.05
CA HIS A 14 -5.12 6.11 5.98
C HIS A 14 -4.24 7.27 6.47
N PHE A 15 -4.82 8.25 7.19
CA PHE A 15 -4.04 9.37 7.73
C PHE A 15 -3.02 8.95 8.79
N ILE A 16 -3.36 7.96 9.63
CA ILE A 16 -2.43 7.44 10.64
C ILE A 16 -1.24 6.78 9.95
N LEU A 17 -1.47 5.90 8.97
CA LEU A 17 -0.40 5.22 8.24
C LEU A 17 0.48 6.21 7.48
N ASP A 18 -0.12 7.19 6.80
CA ASP A 18 0.62 8.25 6.10
C ASP A 18 1.50 9.09 7.05
N THR A 19 0.98 9.43 8.22
CA THR A 19 1.75 10.17 9.23
C THR A 19 2.94 9.35 9.72
N ILE A 20 2.75 8.06 10.00
CA ILE A 20 3.83 7.16 10.43
C ILE A 20 4.86 6.98 9.31
N GLY A 21 4.42 6.80 8.06
CA GLY A 21 5.32 6.67 6.91
C GLY A 21 6.23 7.88 6.73
N ARG A 22 5.70 9.09 6.93
CA ARG A 22 6.51 10.33 6.94
C ARG A 22 7.47 10.40 8.12
N GLN A 23 7.04 10.01 9.33
CA GLN A 23 7.88 10.03 10.53
C GLN A 23 9.05 9.03 10.45
N GLU A 24 8.82 7.84 9.88
CA GLU A 24 9.85 6.81 9.69
C GLU A 24 10.70 7.04 8.43
N GLY A 25 10.41 8.09 7.65
CA GLY A 25 11.17 8.44 6.44
C GLY A 25 11.01 7.41 5.32
N ILE A 26 9.85 6.76 5.21
CA ILE A 26 9.61 5.75 4.18
C ILE A 26 9.49 6.42 2.82
N VAL A 27 10.43 6.10 1.92
CA VAL A 27 10.43 6.57 0.53
C VAL A 27 10.10 5.43 -0.42
N VAL A 28 9.19 5.71 -1.36
CA VAL A 28 8.85 4.83 -2.48
C VAL A 28 9.44 5.43 -3.75
N SER A 29 10.62 4.96 -4.15
CA SER A 29 11.26 5.37 -5.40
C SER A 29 10.64 4.67 -6.60
N ASP A 30 10.89 5.19 -7.81
CA ASP A 30 10.39 4.57 -9.04
C ASP A 30 10.89 3.14 -9.22
N ALA A 31 12.12 2.82 -8.81
CA ALA A 31 12.63 1.45 -8.82
C ALA A 31 11.79 0.49 -7.95
N VAL A 32 11.30 0.95 -6.80
CA VAL A 32 10.41 0.14 -5.93
C VAL A 32 9.06 -0.08 -6.62
N VAL A 33 8.53 0.96 -7.27
CA VAL A 33 7.29 0.87 -8.05
C VAL A 33 7.45 -0.14 -9.20
N ASP A 34 8.57 -0.11 -9.90
CA ASP A 34 8.87 -1.01 -11.01
C ASP A 34 8.97 -2.48 -10.58
N VAL A 35 9.57 -2.73 -9.42
CA VAL A 35 9.59 -4.07 -8.80
C VAL A 35 8.17 -4.53 -8.46
N ARG A 36 7.34 -3.65 -7.88
CA ARG A 36 5.94 -3.99 -7.56
C ARG A 36 5.14 -4.27 -8.84
N ILE A 37 5.31 -3.46 -9.89
CA ILE A 37 4.64 -3.66 -11.19
C ILE A 37 5.05 -5.00 -11.79
N THR A 38 6.35 -5.33 -11.77
CA THR A 38 6.85 -6.61 -12.27
C THR A 38 6.25 -7.79 -11.50
N SER A 39 6.18 -7.67 -10.17
CA SER A 39 5.57 -8.69 -9.31
C SER A 39 4.07 -8.85 -9.60
N LEU A 40 3.33 -7.76 -9.79
CA LEU A 40 1.91 -7.81 -10.17
C LEU A 40 1.71 -8.43 -11.55
N ALA A 41 2.56 -8.08 -12.52
CA ALA A 41 2.51 -8.63 -13.86
C ALA A 41 2.69 -10.16 -13.86
N GLN A 42 3.66 -10.66 -13.09
CA GLN A 42 3.87 -12.08 -12.90
C GLN A 42 2.68 -12.77 -12.25
N LYS A 43 2.13 -12.21 -11.16
CA LYS A 43 0.97 -12.77 -10.45
C LYS A 43 -0.29 -12.82 -11.29
N LEU A 44 -0.45 -11.84 -12.18
CA LEU A 44 -1.62 -11.71 -13.06
C LEU A 44 -1.39 -12.34 -14.44
N SER A 45 -0.25 -13.00 -14.67
CA SER A 45 0.14 -13.59 -15.97
C SER A 45 -0.01 -12.60 -17.13
N THR A 46 0.43 -11.35 -16.91
CA THR A 46 0.34 -10.25 -17.88
C THR A 46 1.69 -9.53 -18.01
N THR A 47 1.76 -8.47 -18.81
CA THR A 47 2.97 -7.66 -18.99
C THR A 47 3.04 -6.49 -18.00
N PRO A 48 4.24 -6.07 -17.57
CA PRO A 48 4.43 -4.85 -16.76
C PRO A 48 3.77 -3.60 -17.36
N GLU A 49 3.81 -3.48 -18.69
CA GLU A 49 3.18 -2.40 -19.43
C GLU A 49 1.65 -2.40 -19.28
N SER A 50 1.02 -3.58 -19.38
CA SER A 50 -0.42 -3.72 -19.18
C SER A 50 -0.85 -3.30 -17.77
N VAL A 51 -0.03 -3.63 -16.76
CA VAL A 51 -0.27 -3.17 -15.38
C VAL A 51 -0.15 -1.65 -15.28
N ARG A 52 0.88 -1.02 -15.86
CA ARG A 52 0.99 0.45 -15.87
C ARG A 52 -0.22 1.08 -16.53
N ASN A 53 -0.59 0.60 -17.72
CA ASN A 53 -1.71 1.12 -18.48
C ASN A 53 -3.03 1.01 -17.69
N PHE A 54 -3.22 -0.07 -16.93
CA PHE A 54 -4.38 -0.21 -16.05
C PHE A 54 -4.45 0.89 -14.99
N TYR A 55 -3.35 1.17 -14.26
CA TYR A 55 -3.32 2.23 -13.25
C TYR A 55 -3.45 3.62 -13.89
N PHE A 56 -2.78 3.88 -15.00
CA PHE A 56 -2.94 5.15 -15.74
C PHE A 56 -4.36 5.36 -16.25
N TYR A 57 -5.02 4.31 -16.75
CA TYR A 57 -6.41 4.42 -17.21
C TYR A 57 -7.39 4.65 -16.04
N ARG A 58 -7.15 4.00 -14.89
CA ARG A 58 -8.05 4.07 -13.72
C ARG A 58 -7.87 5.35 -12.90
N GLU A 59 -6.62 5.78 -12.71
CA GLU A 59 -6.23 6.81 -11.73
C GLU A 59 -5.44 7.97 -12.34
N GLY A 60 -5.12 7.90 -13.64
CA GLY A 60 -4.32 8.92 -14.33
C GLY A 60 -2.83 8.92 -13.96
N SER A 61 -2.41 8.09 -13.00
CA SER A 61 -1.05 8.08 -12.47
C SER A 61 -0.71 6.73 -11.80
N LEU A 62 0.52 6.60 -11.32
CA LEU A 62 0.96 5.50 -10.44
C LEU A 62 0.91 5.88 -8.95
N ASP A 63 0.30 7.02 -8.61
CA ASP A 63 0.37 7.55 -7.24
C ASP A 63 -0.42 6.69 -6.25
N GLY A 64 -1.58 6.15 -6.65
CA GLY A 64 -2.31 5.21 -5.80
C GLY A 64 -1.53 3.91 -5.57
N LEU A 65 -0.78 3.44 -6.56
CA LEU A 65 0.12 2.30 -6.39
C LEU A 65 1.29 2.64 -5.45
N ARG A 66 1.92 3.81 -5.61
CA ARG A 66 2.97 4.30 -4.70
C ARG A 66 2.47 4.38 -3.26
N HIS A 67 1.27 4.92 -3.08
CA HIS A 67 0.65 5.06 -1.77
C HIS A 67 0.39 3.70 -1.13
N SER A 68 -0.17 2.74 -1.87
CA SER A 68 -0.37 1.37 -1.38
C SER A 68 0.95 0.69 -1.00
N ILE A 69 2.03 0.89 -1.76
CA ILE A 69 3.36 0.37 -1.40
C ILE A 69 3.87 1.01 -0.11
N MET A 70 3.64 2.31 0.09
CA MET A 70 4.02 3.01 1.31
C MET A 70 3.25 2.45 2.52
N GLU A 71 1.94 2.30 2.41
CA GLU A 71 1.11 1.71 3.48
C GLU A 71 1.55 0.28 3.84
N ASP A 72 1.84 -0.56 2.83
CA ASP A 72 2.37 -1.91 3.05
C ASP A 72 3.68 -1.87 3.87
N LYS A 73 4.62 -0.98 3.48
CA LYS A 73 5.90 -0.82 4.21
C LYS A 73 5.71 -0.30 5.63
N VAL A 74 4.78 0.63 5.85
CA VAL A 74 4.42 1.11 7.19
C VAL A 74 3.90 -0.06 8.02
N MET A 75 3.11 -0.95 7.43
CA MET A 75 2.65 -2.17 8.09
C MET A 75 3.77 -3.10 8.49
N ASP A 76 4.73 -3.34 7.60
CA ASP A 76 5.89 -4.17 7.94
C ASP A 76 6.67 -3.59 9.14
N VAL A 77 6.84 -2.27 9.19
CA VAL A 77 7.49 -1.58 10.32
C VAL A 77 6.69 -1.72 11.62
N LEU A 78 5.36 -1.53 11.56
CA LEU A 78 4.51 -1.65 12.73
C LEU A 78 4.46 -3.09 13.25
N LEU A 79 4.37 -4.08 12.36
CA LEU A 79 4.40 -5.50 12.72
C LEU A 79 5.74 -5.91 13.32
N ALA A 80 6.86 -5.39 12.80
CA ALA A 80 8.18 -5.67 13.36
C ALA A 80 8.38 -5.12 14.79
N LYS A 81 7.65 -4.05 15.15
CA LYS A 81 7.70 -3.43 16.49
C LYS A 81 6.57 -3.92 17.42
N ALA A 82 5.58 -4.64 16.89
CA ALA A 82 4.41 -5.05 17.66
C ALA A 82 4.75 -6.19 18.64
N ALA A 83 4.21 -6.10 19.85
CA ALA A 83 4.17 -7.23 20.77
C ALA A 83 3.06 -8.18 20.34
N ILE A 84 3.42 -9.22 19.59
CA ILE A 84 2.47 -10.21 19.08
C ILE A 84 2.35 -11.35 20.08
N GLU A 85 1.23 -11.42 20.78
CA GLU A 85 0.86 -12.61 21.55
C GLU A 85 0.42 -13.71 20.58
N LYS A 86 1.06 -14.88 20.66
CA LYS A 86 0.58 -16.06 19.94
C LYS A 86 -0.65 -16.58 20.67
N GLU A 87 -1.79 -16.58 20.00
CA GLU A 87 -2.95 -17.30 20.46
C GLU A 87 -2.59 -18.79 20.45
N ASN A 88 -2.51 -19.41 21.63
CA ASN A 88 -2.23 -20.84 21.76
C ASN A 88 -3.43 -21.63 21.20
N THR A 89 -3.35 -22.05 19.95
CA THR A 89 -4.16 -23.14 19.39
C THR A 89 -3.58 -24.50 19.73
#